data_AF-A0AAJ1LP42-F1
#
_entry.id   AF-A0AAJ1LP42-F1
#
_cell.length_a   1.000
_cell.length_b   1.000
_cell.length_c   1.000
_cell.angle_alpha   90.00
_cell.angle_beta   90.00
_cell.angle_gamma   90.00
#
_symmetry.space_group_name_H-M   'P 1'
#
loop_
_entity.id
_entity.type
_entity.pdbx_description
1 polymer ?
#
loop_
_entity_poly.entity_id
_entity_poly.type
_entity_poly.pdbx_seq_one_letter_code
_entity_poly.pdbx_strand_id
1 'polypeptide(L)'
;MLFDDVQAPSKPYCDICGAAIDNIDIHEVRIEEKEMTACSICYGDPTVRRIDSKTLFDLIKSVGKRYGYRKSIREVQQQIEVDMKSIEIDVLEKMEGHLLRQPTGKKIEFSVKELLYIFNKLRLQIAGHNNIAFAVAQISERGIEVVIRKDDDYVRV
;
A
#
# COMPACT_ATOMS: atom_id res chain seq x y z
N MET A 1 -15.14 -12.63 -40.84
CA MET A 1 -13.93 -11.80 -40.92
C MET A 1 -14.40 -10.35 -40.76
N LEU A 2 -14.46 -9.86 -39.52
CA LEU A 2 -13.34 -9.31 -38.71
C LEU A 2 -13.05 -7.85 -39.10
N PHE A 3 -13.68 -6.93 -38.38
CA PHE A 3 -12.96 -5.82 -37.78
C PHE A 3 -13.47 -5.75 -36.34
N ASP A 4 -12.75 -6.47 -35.46
CA ASP A 4 -12.96 -6.38 -34.02
C ASP A 4 -12.77 -4.92 -33.61
N ASP A 5 -13.76 -4.40 -32.89
CA ASP A 5 -13.66 -3.18 -32.13
C ASP A 5 -12.43 -3.27 -31.23
N VAL A 6 -11.32 -2.65 -31.65
CA VAL A 6 -10.16 -2.42 -30.79
C VAL A 6 -10.63 -1.42 -29.74
N GLN A 7 -11.23 -1.92 -28.67
CA GLN A 7 -11.45 -1.15 -27.45
C GLN A 7 -10.10 -0.59 -27.05
N ALA A 8 -9.98 0.74 -27.09
CA ALA A 8 -8.81 1.45 -26.56
C ALA A 8 -8.47 0.87 -25.18
N PRO A 9 -7.17 0.72 -24.84
CA PRO A 9 -6.78 0.13 -23.56
C PRO A 9 -7.54 0.82 -22.43
N SER A 10 -8.27 0.01 -21.64
CA SER A 10 -9.35 0.47 -20.76
C SER A 10 -8.90 1.35 -19.59
N LYS A 11 -7.59 1.56 -19.43
CA LYS A 11 -6.94 2.46 -18.46
C LYS A 11 -5.57 2.90 -19.00
N PRO A 12 -5.12 4.16 -18.78
CA PRO A 12 -3.77 4.60 -19.09
C PRO A 12 -2.74 3.86 -18.22
N TYR A 13 -1.50 3.78 -18.69
CA TYR A 13 -0.42 3.11 -17.97
C TYR A 13 0.65 4.12 -17.57
N CYS A 14 1.34 3.84 -16.47
CA CYS A 14 2.46 4.64 -16.00
C CYS A 14 3.68 4.39 -16.88
N ASP A 15 4.18 5.42 -17.54
CA ASP A 15 5.40 5.36 -18.36
C ASP A 15 6.66 5.12 -17.51
N ILE A 16 6.58 5.28 -16.19
CA ILE A 16 7.70 5.05 -15.26
C ILE A 16 7.74 3.61 -14.74
N CYS A 17 6.61 3.03 -14.32
CA CYS A 17 6.57 1.70 -13.69
C CYS A 17 5.74 0.66 -14.44
N GLY A 18 5.08 1.03 -15.53
CA GLY A 18 4.23 0.14 -16.34
C GLY A 18 2.92 -0.27 -15.66
N ALA A 19 2.60 0.23 -14.46
CA ALA A 19 1.34 -0.09 -13.79
C ALA A 19 0.16 0.57 -14.48
N ALA A 20 -0.97 -0.13 -14.57
CA ALA A 20 -2.24 0.48 -14.96
C ALA A 20 -2.62 1.57 -13.95
N ILE A 21 -3.05 2.73 -14.47
CA ILE A 21 -3.44 3.91 -13.71
C ILE A 21 -4.95 4.05 -13.81
N ASP A 22 -5.66 4.16 -12.69
CA ASP A 22 -7.05 4.58 -12.75
C ASP A 22 -7.11 6.03 -13.24
N ASN A 23 -8.10 6.40 -14.07
CA ASN A 23 -8.13 7.72 -14.75
C ASN A 23 -8.00 8.96 -13.83
N ILE A 24 -8.20 8.79 -12.52
CA ILE A 24 -8.12 9.83 -11.49
C ILE A 24 -6.65 10.05 -11.02
N ASP A 25 -5.75 9.12 -11.34
CA ASP A 25 -4.37 9.06 -10.83
C ASP A 25 -3.31 9.38 -11.91
N ILE A 26 -3.75 9.94 -13.03
CA ILE A 26 -2.88 10.33 -14.14
C ILE A 26 -2.24 11.67 -13.80
N HIS A 27 -0.92 11.68 -13.69
CA HIS A 27 -0.14 12.90 -13.68
C HIS A 27 0.64 13.01 -14.98
N GLU A 28 0.37 14.05 -15.75
CA GLU A 28 1.19 14.41 -16.91
C GLU A 28 2.43 15.14 -16.42
N VAL A 29 3.59 14.53 -16.62
CA VAL A 29 4.90 15.06 -16.24
C VAL A 29 5.78 15.23 -17.46
N ARG A 30 6.60 16.28 -17.44
CA ARG A 30 7.58 16.52 -18.49
C ARG A 30 8.98 16.21 -17.98
N ILE A 31 9.61 15.19 -18.54
CA ILE A 31 10.99 14.77 -18.23
C ILE A 31 11.78 14.82 -19.54
N GLU A 32 12.93 15.53 -19.54
CA GLU A 32 13.81 15.63 -20.73
C GLU A 32 13.05 16.04 -22.01
N GLU A 33 12.20 17.05 -21.88
CA GLU A 33 11.35 17.61 -22.96
C GLU A 33 10.21 16.69 -23.44
N LYS A 34 10.13 15.44 -22.98
CA LYS A 34 9.09 14.47 -23.32
C LYS A 34 7.94 14.50 -22.30
N GLU A 35 6.71 14.57 -22.78
CA GLU A 35 5.51 14.36 -21.96
C GLU A 35 5.38 12.87 -21.62
N MET A 36 5.19 12.58 -20.34
CA MET A 36 5.07 11.24 -19.78
C MET A 36 3.88 11.18 -18.83
N THR A 37 3.20 10.05 -18.82
CA THR A 37 2.11 9.72 -17.91
C THR A 37 2.70 9.01 -16.70
N ALA A 38 2.61 9.60 -15.52
CA ALA A 38 3.06 8.98 -14.28
C ALA A 38 1.88 8.69 -13.35
N CYS A 39 1.92 7.54 -12.66
CA CYS A 39 1.02 7.31 -11.55
C CYS A 39 1.46 8.13 -10.34
N SER A 40 0.54 8.46 -9.43
CA SER A 40 0.80 9.26 -8.22
C SER A 40 1.96 8.69 -7.38
N ILE A 41 2.18 7.37 -7.41
CA ILE A 41 3.30 6.70 -6.73
C ILE A 41 4.64 7.04 -7.39
N CYS A 42 4.70 7.10 -8.71
CA CYS A 42 5.93 7.41 -9.45
C CYS A 42 6.18 8.92 -9.50
N TYR A 43 5.12 9.72 -9.57
CA TYR A 43 5.17 11.17 -9.48
C TYR A 43 5.60 11.67 -8.09
N GLY A 44 5.31 10.90 -7.04
CA GLY A 44 5.62 11.27 -5.65
C GLY A 44 4.58 12.20 -5.04
N ASP A 45 3.30 11.98 -5.37
CA ASP A 45 2.20 12.74 -4.81
C ASP A 45 2.20 12.64 -3.27
N PRO A 46 2.29 13.77 -2.53
CA PRO A 46 2.34 13.78 -1.06
C PRO A 46 1.02 13.34 -0.38
N THR A 47 -0.04 13.17 -1.16
CA THR A 47 -1.30 12.56 -0.72
C THR A 47 -1.24 11.03 -0.72
N VAL A 48 -0.21 10.42 -1.30
CA VAL A 48 -0.03 8.96 -1.45
C VAL A 48 1.16 8.47 -0.63
N ARG A 49 0.88 7.63 0.37
CA ARG A 49 1.89 6.97 1.22
C ARG A 49 2.10 5.53 0.75
N ARG A 50 3.33 5.19 0.34
CA ARG A 50 3.72 3.81 0.02
C ARG A 50 4.36 3.15 1.24
N ILE A 51 3.84 1.98 1.59
CA ILE A 51 4.39 1.09 2.60
C ILE A 51 5.05 -0.05 1.85
N ASP A 52 6.38 -0.01 1.79
CA ASP A 52 7.15 -1.07 1.14
C ASP A 52 7.07 -2.39 1.93
N SER A 53 7.49 -3.48 1.29
CA SER A 53 7.39 -4.82 1.87
C SER A 53 8.14 -4.96 3.20
N LYS A 54 9.27 -4.27 3.37
CA LYS A 54 10.04 -4.30 4.63
C LYS A 54 9.29 -3.58 5.76
N THR A 55 8.79 -2.38 5.49
CA THR A 55 8.00 -1.60 6.45
C THR A 55 6.73 -2.33 6.83
N LEU A 56 6.05 -2.92 5.84
CA LEU A 56 4.85 -3.73 6.04
C LEU A 56 5.16 -4.96 6.89
N PHE A 57 6.28 -5.65 6.61
CA PHE A 57 6.73 -6.79 7.40
C PHE A 57 6.98 -6.40 8.87
N ASP A 58 7.71 -5.31 9.12
CA ASP A 58 8.04 -4.84 10.46
C ASP A 58 6.78 -4.38 11.22
N LEU A 59 5.83 -3.76 10.52
CA LEU A 59 4.51 -3.40 11.05
C LEU A 59 3.75 -4.64 11.51
N ILE A 60 3.54 -5.61 10.62
CA ILE A 60 2.75 -6.81 10.93
C ILE A 60 3.43 -7.66 11.99
N LYS A 61 4.76 -7.70 12.03
CA LYS A 61 5.51 -8.32 13.12
C LYS A 61 5.25 -7.63 14.46
N SER A 62 5.22 -6.30 14.49
CA SER A 62 4.93 -5.53 15.71
C SER A 62 3.49 -5.71 16.18
N VAL A 63 2.52 -5.74 15.26
CA VAL A 63 1.13 -6.05 15.56
C VAL A 63 1.00 -7.49 16.09
N GLY A 64 1.70 -8.45 15.49
CA GLY A 64 1.72 -9.84 15.93
C GLY A 64 2.29 -10.03 17.34
N LYS A 65 3.31 -9.26 17.73
CA LYS A 65 3.81 -9.23 19.11
C LYS A 65 2.75 -8.71 20.09
N ARG A 66 1.99 -7.68 19.69
CA ARG A 66 1.02 -7.01 20.55
C ARG A 66 -0.28 -7.79 20.72
N TYR A 67 -0.84 -8.30 19.63
CA TYR A 67 -2.17 -8.93 19.63
C TYR A 67 -2.12 -10.46 19.53
N GLY A 68 -1.02 -11.03 19.05
CA GLY A 68 -0.77 -12.46 18.96
C GLY A 68 -0.72 -12.99 17.53
N TYR A 69 0.33 -13.76 17.21
CA TYR A 69 0.58 -14.29 15.86
C TYR A 69 -0.44 -15.31 15.34
N ARG A 70 -1.12 -16.03 16.24
CA ARG A 70 -2.11 -17.06 15.88
C ARG A 70 -3.49 -16.48 15.56
N LYS A 71 -3.75 -15.23 15.93
CA LYS A 71 -5.04 -14.58 15.66
C LYS A 71 -5.21 -14.34 14.17
N SER A 72 -6.46 -14.37 13.74
CA SER A 72 -6.82 -13.98 12.39
C SER A 72 -6.64 -12.47 12.18
N ILE A 73 -6.39 -12.05 10.95
CA ILE A 73 -6.33 -10.66 10.51
C ILE A 73 -7.61 -9.93 10.91
N ARG A 74 -8.78 -10.58 10.80
CA ARG A 74 -10.08 -10.01 11.18
C ARG A 74 -10.19 -9.76 12.69
N GLU A 75 -9.78 -10.72 13.52
CA GLU A 75 -9.80 -10.54 14.98
C GLU A 75 -8.85 -9.42 15.42
N VAL A 76 -7.66 -9.35 14.81
CA VAL A 76 -6.71 -8.28 15.10
C VAL A 76 -7.25 -6.92 14.64
N GLN A 77 -7.88 -6.85 13.47
CA GLN A 77 -8.54 -5.63 12.99
C GLN A 77 -9.60 -5.13 13.98
N GLN A 78 -10.47 -6.01 14.48
CA GLN A 78 -11.47 -5.67 15.50
C GLN A 78 -10.82 -5.18 16.81
N GLN A 79 -9.70 -5.79 17.22
CA GLN A 79 -8.99 -5.34 18.42
C GLN A 79 -8.32 -3.98 18.23
N ILE A 80 -7.83 -3.66 17.03
CA ILE A 80 -7.30 -2.32 16.71
C ILE A 80 -8.42 -1.26 16.76
N GLU A 81 -9.62 -1.59 16.25
CA GLU A 81 -10.80 -0.71 16.33
C GLU A 81 -11.18 -0.41 17.79
N VAL A 82 -11.15 -1.43 18.66
CA VAL A 82 -11.49 -1.28 20.08
C VAL A 82 -10.40 -0.56 20.87
N ASP A 83 -9.13 -0.91 20.64
CA ASP A 83 -8.01 -0.32 21.36
C ASP A 83 -7.81 1.17 21.03
N MET A 84 -8.18 1.60 19.82
CA MET A 84 -7.98 2.96 19.29
C MET A 84 -6.57 3.53 19.50
N LYS A 85 -5.56 2.66 19.53
CA LYS A 85 -4.16 3.04 19.74
C LYS A 85 -3.38 2.97 18.44
N SER A 86 -2.66 4.04 18.12
CA SER A 86 -1.66 4.01 17.06
C SER A 86 -0.56 3.00 17.39
N ILE A 87 0.14 2.57 16.35
CA ILE A 87 1.31 1.71 16.47
C ILE A 87 2.47 2.46 15.85
N GLU A 88 3.45 2.77 16.68
CA GLU A 88 4.73 3.29 16.25
C GLU A 88 5.69 2.12 16.02
N ILE A 89 6.36 2.11 14.88
CA ILE A 89 7.43 1.15 14.61
C ILE A 89 8.70 1.90 14.23
N ASP A 90 9.84 1.33 14.66
CA ASP A 90 11.17 1.79 14.28
C ASP A 90 11.42 1.43 12.81
N VAL A 91 10.84 2.22 11.90
CA VAL A 91 11.10 2.11 10.48
C VAL A 91 11.48 3.47 9.95
N LEU A 92 12.48 3.49 9.07
CA LEU A 92 12.88 4.68 8.32
C LEU A 92 11.77 4.98 7.31
N GLU A 93 11.00 6.04 7.56
CA GLU A 93 9.99 6.50 6.62
C GLU A 93 10.62 6.75 5.24
N LYS A 94 10.09 6.06 4.23
CA LYS A 94 10.31 6.38 2.82
C LYS A 94 9.09 7.14 2.36
N MET A 95 9.08 8.45 2.59
CA MET A 95 8.18 9.29 1.81
C MET A 95 8.82 9.50 0.44
N GLU A 96 7.95 9.75 -0.53
CA GLU A 96 8.26 10.19 -1.89
C GLU A 96 8.56 9.08 -2.89
N GLY A 97 8.15 9.35 -4.13
CA GLY A 97 7.97 8.36 -5.20
C GLY A 97 9.22 7.58 -5.57
N HIS A 98 9.11 6.72 -6.58
CA HIS A 98 10.24 5.86 -6.97
C HIS A 98 11.54 6.64 -7.30
N LEU A 99 11.41 7.92 -7.64
CA LEU A 99 12.48 8.89 -7.91
C LEU A 99 13.10 9.55 -6.66
N LEU A 100 12.40 9.55 -5.53
CA LEU A 100 12.74 10.35 -4.33
C LEU A 100 12.95 9.48 -3.07
N ARG A 101 13.44 8.26 -3.25
CA ARG A 101 13.73 7.33 -2.16
C ARG A 101 14.86 7.84 -1.24
N GLN A 102 14.55 8.72 -0.29
CA GLN A 102 15.47 9.08 0.79
C GLN A 102 14.91 8.62 2.15
N PRO A 103 15.71 7.87 2.95
CA PRO A 103 15.32 7.54 4.31
C PRO A 103 15.29 8.81 5.16
N THR A 104 14.16 9.14 5.78
CA THR A 104 14.01 10.39 6.56
C THR A 104 14.58 10.31 7.97
N GLY A 105 15.03 9.13 8.43
CA GLY A 105 15.58 8.93 9.78
C GLY A 105 14.52 8.92 10.89
N LYS A 106 13.25 9.16 10.57
CA LYS A 106 12.14 9.27 11.53
C LYS A 106 11.41 7.94 11.67
N LYS A 107 10.97 7.64 12.89
CA LYS A 107 10.05 6.53 13.18
C LYS A 107 8.73 6.78 12.47
N ILE A 108 8.09 5.70 12.06
CA ILE A 108 6.80 5.75 11.41
C ILE A 108 5.71 5.48 12.46
N GLU A 109 4.82 6.44 12.61
CA GLU A 109 3.53 6.22 13.27
C GLU A 109 2.48 5.83 12.24
N PHE A 110 1.75 4.76 12.54
CA PHE A 110 0.53 4.37 11.84
C PHE A 110 -0.68 4.72 12.69
N SER A 111 -1.52 5.59 12.14
CA SER A 111 -2.82 5.91 12.72
C SER A 111 -3.74 4.68 12.71
N VAL A 112 -4.75 4.68 13.56
CA VAL A 112 -5.76 3.59 13.61
C VAL A 112 -6.39 3.39 12.23
N LYS A 113 -6.77 4.46 11.53
CA LYS A 113 -7.35 4.37 10.18
C LYS A 113 -6.42 3.67 9.18
N GLU A 114 -5.14 4.03 9.18
CA GLU A 114 -4.14 3.39 8.32
C GLU A 114 -3.98 1.90 8.65
N LEU A 115 -3.94 1.55 9.94
CA LEU A 115 -3.87 0.16 10.37
C LEU A 115 -5.07 -0.64 9.86
N LEU A 116 -6.29 -0.13 10.00
CA LEU A 116 -7.50 -0.81 9.51
C LEU A 116 -7.46 -0.98 7.99
N TYR A 117 -7.02 0.04 7.26
CA TYR A 117 -6.86 -0.04 5.81
C TYR A 117 -5.87 -1.13 5.40
N ILE A 118 -4.67 -1.13 6.02
CA ILE A 118 -3.62 -2.12 5.76
C ILE A 118 -4.15 -3.54 6.02
N PHE A 119 -4.83 -3.75 7.15
CA PHE A 119 -5.37 -5.06 7.52
C PHE A 119 -6.47 -5.52 6.55
N ASN A 120 -7.32 -4.62 6.08
CA ASN A 120 -8.31 -4.95 5.06
C ASN A 120 -7.64 -5.33 3.72
N LYS A 121 -6.61 -4.61 3.29
CA LYS A 121 -5.85 -4.96 2.08
C LYS A 121 -5.15 -6.32 2.21
N LEU A 122 -4.50 -6.59 3.33
CA LEU A 122 -3.86 -7.87 3.60
C LEU A 122 -4.87 -9.02 3.57
N ARG A 123 -6.06 -8.83 4.13
CA ARG A 123 -7.15 -9.82 4.08
C ARG A 123 -7.57 -10.15 2.63
N LEU A 124 -7.56 -9.16 1.74
CA LEU A 124 -7.94 -9.34 0.33
C LEU A 124 -6.81 -9.98 -0.50
N GLN A 125 -5.55 -9.66 -0.18
CA GLN A 125 -4.39 -10.12 -0.95
C GLN A 125 -3.89 -11.52 -0.53
N ILE A 126 -4.14 -11.91 0.73
CA ILE A 126 -3.67 -13.18 1.28
C ILE A 126 -4.85 -14.15 1.29
N ALA A 127 -4.98 -14.93 0.22
CA ALA A 127 -5.97 -16.01 0.16
C ALA A 127 -5.49 -17.21 1.02
N GLY A 128 -6.31 -17.65 1.97
CA GLY A 128 -6.06 -18.87 2.75
C GLY A 128 -6.11 -18.68 4.27
N HIS A 129 -5.13 -19.24 4.98
CA HIS A 129 -5.04 -19.10 6.44
C HIS A 129 -4.79 -17.65 6.83
N ASN A 130 -5.84 -16.92 7.15
CA ASN A 130 -5.80 -15.47 7.42
C ASN A 130 -5.25 -15.11 8.80
N ASN A 131 -4.19 -15.76 9.30
CA ASN A 131 -3.57 -15.41 10.57
C ASN A 131 -2.31 -14.55 10.39
N ILE A 132 -1.89 -13.86 11.45
CA ILE A 132 -0.77 -12.91 11.39
C ILE A 132 0.55 -13.60 11.03
N ALA A 133 0.82 -14.80 11.55
CA ALA A 133 2.02 -15.56 11.21
C ALA A 133 2.10 -15.85 9.70
N PHE A 134 0.99 -16.24 9.09
CA PHE A 134 0.90 -16.48 7.66
C PHE A 134 1.05 -15.19 6.86
N ALA A 135 0.46 -14.08 7.33
CA ALA A 135 0.62 -12.79 6.69
C ALA A 135 2.10 -12.35 6.63
N VAL A 136 2.85 -12.52 7.72
CA VAL A 136 4.29 -12.24 7.77
C VAL A 136 5.06 -13.05 6.72
N ALA A 137 4.77 -14.35 6.60
CA ALA A 137 5.41 -15.20 5.60
C ALA A 137 5.09 -14.74 4.17
N GLN A 138 3.82 -14.44 3.88
CA GLN A 138 3.39 -14.04 2.53
C GLN A 138 3.94 -12.66 2.12
N ILE A 139 4.05 -11.71 3.05
CA ILE A 139 4.69 -10.42 2.78
C ILE A 139 6.16 -10.63 2.37
N SER A 140 6.87 -11.49 3.08
CA SER A 140 8.28 -11.80 2.80
C SER A 140 8.48 -12.55 1.49
N GLU A 141 7.59 -13.49 1.15
CA GLU A 141 7.70 -14.32 -0.06
C GLU A 141 7.31 -13.58 -1.33
N ARG A 142 6.25 -12.75 -1.27
CA ARG A 142 5.64 -12.12 -2.45
C ARG A 142 6.01 -10.65 -2.62
N GLY A 143 6.77 -10.08 -1.69
CA GLY A 143 7.13 -8.66 -1.73
C GLY A 143 5.90 -7.75 -1.69
N ILE A 144 4.90 -8.10 -0.88
CA ILE A 144 3.64 -7.35 -0.80
C ILE A 144 3.91 -5.93 -0.35
N GLU A 145 3.27 -4.97 -1.01
CA GLU A 145 3.30 -3.56 -0.66
C GLU A 145 1.88 -3.02 -0.52
N VAL A 146 1.72 -2.00 0.31
CA VAL A 146 0.44 -1.31 0.52
C VAL A 146 0.60 0.16 0.18
N VAL A 147 -0.37 0.71 -0.53
CA VAL A 147 -0.44 2.13 -0.85
C VAL A 147 -1.67 2.70 -0.15
N ILE A 148 -1.48 3.76 0.63
CA ILE A 148 -2.53 4.48 1.35
C ILE A 148 -2.65 5.87 0.75
N ARG A 149 -3.86 6.30 0.39
CA ARG A 149 -4.12 7.70 0.03
C ARG A 149 -4.73 8.41 1.23
N LYS A 150 -4.32 9.64 1.49
CA LYS A 150 -4.84 10.45 2.60
C LYS A 150 -6.35 10.69 2.50
N ASP A 151 -6.92 10.64 1.30
CA ASP A 151 -8.35 10.83 1.02
C ASP A 151 -9.09 9.54 0.62
N ASP A 152 -8.42 8.37 0.62
CA ASP A 152 -9.08 7.08 0.41
C ASP A 152 -9.86 6.66 1.69
N ASP A 153 -10.99 7.32 1.94
CA ASP A 153 -12.03 6.82 2.85
C ASP A 153 -12.72 5.60 2.21
N TYR A 154 -12.04 4.45 2.21
CA TYR A 154 -12.64 3.17 1.77
C TYR A 154 -12.65 2.15 2.90
N VAL A 155 -13.42 2.45 3.95
CA VAL A 155 -14.17 1.43 4.68
C VAL A 155 -15.35 1.02 3.79
N ARG A 156 -15.10 0.18 2.80
CA ARG A 156 -16.19 -0.62 2.22
C ARG A 156 -16.25 -1.93 3.02
N VAL A 157 -17.31 -1.99 3.84
CA VAL A 157 -17.80 -3.13 4.62
C VAL A 157 -17.81 -4.41 3.78
#